data_AF-A0A3M2T408-F1
#
_entry.id   AF-A0A3M2T408-F1
#
_cell.length_a   1.000
_cell.length_b   1.000
_cell.length_c   1.000
_cell.angle_alpha   90.00
_cell.angle_beta   90.00
_cell.angle_gamma   90.00
#
_symmetry.space_group_name_H-M   'P 1'
#
loop_
_entity.id
_entity.type
_entity.pdbx_description
1 polymer ?
#
loop_
_entity_poly.entity_id
_entity_poly.type
_entity_poly.pdbx_seq_one_letter_code
_entity_poly.pdbx_strand_id
1 'polypeptide(L)'
;MAKNEMKWIHTHANPRSNYYRSMNDPELPNDAVSLLLEYMKAVPHLVPRGHESKANVLWHPDLHLDNVFVDPTTCNITCIVDWQGATVAPLFYHSCVPRMFRHDGPVREGWDIPARPENFDTLSEYEKKNVDEDLEKEILHKFYEAMVNKRAPRHWTVLEQLKDIQLKRNPTWLVTGVWENRDLFFLRHSLFAVAAHWERIRLDEDTECPLEFSKEERERHLKEDENMAGVGQMLRIFRDQGVLPVDGMVIPEDYEAAKANCEKFKHVFLNSASDQKERELFSKL
;
A
#
# COMPACT_ATOMS: atom_id res chain seq x y z
N MET A 1 9.63 11.74 13.66
CA MET A 1 9.76 11.48 12.21
C MET A 1 9.58 12.77 11.42
N ALA A 2 8.38 13.37 11.34
CA ALA A 2 8.14 14.58 10.54
C ALA A 2 9.09 15.76 10.80
N LYS A 3 9.42 16.09 12.05
CA LYS A 3 10.40 17.16 12.37
C LYS A 3 11.79 16.89 11.79
N ASN A 4 12.23 15.63 11.80
CA ASN A 4 13.52 15.24 11.24
C ASN A 4 13.48 15.32 9.71
N GLU A 5 12.39 14.83 9.12
CA GLU A 5 12.15 14.90 7.67
C GLU A 5 12.15 16.35 7.18
N MET A 6 11.40 17.25 7.83
CA MET A 6 11.41 18.68 7.49
C MET A 6 12.82 19.28 7.55
N LYS A 7 13.59 18.95 8.60
CA LYS A 7 14.99 19.41 8.72
C LYS A 7 15.86 18.88 7.58
N TRP A 8 15.68 17.62 7.20
CA TRP A 8 16.40 17.02 6.08
C TRP A 8 16.05 17.70 4.76
N ILE A 9 14.75 17.91 4.49
CA ILE A 9 14.23 18.57 3.30
C ILE A 9 14.81 19.98 3.18
N HIS A 10 14.78 20.77 4.25
CA HIS A 10 15.35 22.12 4.23
C HIS A 10 16.85 22.18 3.88
N THR A 11 17.59 21.10 4.15
CA THR A 11 19.05 21.07 3.98
C THR A 11 19.47 20.41 2.66
N HIS A 12 18.70 19.43 2.17
CA HIS A 12 19.15 18.55 1.08
C HIS A 12 18.17 18.45 -0.11
N ALA A 13 16.90 18.83 0.06
CA ALA A 13 15.92 18.67 -1.02
C ALA A 13 16.08 19.76 -2.08
N ASN A 14 16.09 19.33 -3.34
CA ASN A 14 16.03 20.20 -4.50
C ASN A 14 14.70 20.02 -5.23
N PRO A 15 14.14 21.06 -5.88
CA PRO A 15 12.98 20.92 -6.76
C PRO A 15 13.15 19.77 -7.75
N ARG A 16 12.06 19.05 -8.03
CA ARG A 16 12.07 17.89 -8.92
C ARG A 16 10.86 17.86 -9.84
N SER A 17 10.97 17.19 -10.97
CA SER A 17 9.83 16.95 -11.84
C SER A 17 8.88 15.90 -11.25
N ASN A 18 7.58 16.19 -11.30
CA ASN A 18 6.48 15.27 -11.04
C ASN A 18 5.48 15.37 -12.21
N TYR A 19 5.68 14.53 -13.23
CA TYR A 19 4.90 14.58 -14.46
C TYR A 19 3.43 14.19 -14.27
N TYR A 20 3.12 13.39 -13.24
CA TYR A 20 1.74 13.11 -12.85
C TYR A 20 0.98 14.37 -12.41
N ARG A 21 1.69 15.34 -11.84
CA ARG A 21 1.12 16.62 -11.36
C ARG A 21 1.17 17.73 -12.40
N SER A 22 2.33 17.96 -13.01
CA SER A 22 2.55 19.01 -14.02
C SER A 22 3.71 18.65 -14.94
N MET A 23 3.58 19.02 -16.21
CA MET A 23 4.65 18.89 -17.21
C MET A 23 5.72 19.97 -17.08
N ASN A 24 5.34 21.15 -16.57
CA ASN A 24 6.18 22.35 -16.57
C ASN A 24 6.59 22.77 -15.17
N ASP A 25 5.75 22.52 -14.16
CA ASP A 25 5.99 22.98 -12.80
C ASP A 25 6.65 21.88 -11.98
N PRO A 26 7.83 22.16 -11.37
CA PRO A 26 8.45 21.20 -10.48
C PRO A 26 7.66 21.10 -9.17
N GLU A 27 7.70 19.93 -8.57
CA GLU A 27 7.34 19.75 -7.17
C GLU A 27 8.43 20.40 -6.30
N LEU A 28 8.01 21.24 -5.35
CA LEU A 28 8.90 22.04 -4.53
C LEU A 28 9.08 21.41 -3.14
N PRO A 29 10.28 21.48 -2.53
CA PRO A 29 10.50 21.05 -1.15
C PRO A 29 9.50 21.65 -0.14
N ASN A 30 9.07 22.90 -0.38
CA ASN A 30 8.08 23.58 0.46
C ASN A 30 6.68 22.95 0.40
N ASP A 31 6.31 22.29 -0.70
CA ASP A 31 5.05 21.53 -0.77
C ASP A 31 5.08 20.38 0.25
N ALA A 32 6.24 19.71 0.37
CA ALA A 32 6.44 18.64 1.33
C ALA A 32 6.47 19.12 2.77
N VAL A 33 7.14 20.24 3.04
CA VAL A 33 7.13 20.87 4.37
C VAL A 33 5.71 21.26 4.78
N SER A 34 4.94 21.87 3.88
CA SER A 34 3.54 22.26 4.16
C SER A 34 2.68 21.04 4.50
N LEU A 35 2.81 19.96 3.73
CA LEU A 35 2.07 18.73 3.98
C LEU A 35 2.48 18.05 5.31
N LEU A 36 3.77 18.08 5.64
CA LEU A 36 4.28 17.57 6.92
C LEU A 36 3.77 18.39 8.11
N LEU A 37 3.56 19.71 7.93
CA LEU A 37 2.92 20.55 8.94
C LEU A 37 1.44 20.19 9.13
N GLU A 38 0.68 19.92 8.07
CA GLU A 38 -0.69 19.40 8.17
C GLU A 38 -0.72 18.04 8.89
N TYR A 39 0.17 17.12 8.52
CA TYR A 39 0.32 15.85 9.24
C TYR A 39 0.55 16.05 10.74
N MET A 40 1.41 17.01 11.11
CA MET A 40 1.70 17.32 12.52
C MET A 40 0.47 17.78 13.31
N LYS A 41 -0.51 18.42 12.67
CA LYS A 41 -1.79 18.78 13.31
C LYS A 41 -2.63 17.53 13.62
N ALA A 42 -2.59 16.51 12.77
CA ALA A 42 -3.32 15.26 12.98
C ALA A 42 -2.68 14.32 14.01
N VAL A 43 -1.36 14.36 14.19
CA VAL A 43 -0.59 13.43 15.06
C VAL A 43 -1.22 13.13 16.42
N PRO A 44 -1.71 14.12 17.21
CA PRO A 44 -2.31 13.84 18.52
C PRO A 44 -3.52 12.90 18.48
N HIS A 45 -4.19 12.79 17.34
CA HIS A 45 -5.40 12.01 17.13
C HIS A 45 -5.14 10.67 16.43
N LEU A 46 -3.95 10.49 15.83
CA LEU A 46 -3.58 9.25 15.14
C LEU A 46 -3.18 8.13 16.10
N VAL A 47 -2.86 8.43 17.36
CA VAL A 47 -2.51 7.39 18.35
C VAL A 47 -3.78 6.84 19.00
N PRO A 48 -4.11 5.53 18.88
CA PRO A 48 -5.26 4.94 19.55
C PRO A 48 -5.13 5.03 21.07
N ARG A 49 -6.25 5.19 21.80
CA ARG A 49 -6.24 5.31 23.28
C ARG A 49 -6.00 3.98 24.01
N GLY A 50 -6.42 2.85 23.41
CA GLY A 50 -6.38 1.53 24.02
C GLY A 50 -4.99 1.13 24.53
N HIS A 51 -4.93 0.63 25.77
CA HIS A 51 -3.69 0.17 26.39
C HIS A 51 -3.01 -0.93 25.55
N GLU A 52 -3.80 -1.88 25.06
CA GLU A 52 -3.32 -3.00 24.24
C GLU A 52 -2.72 -2.54 22.92
N SER A 53 -3.35 -1.56 22.27
CA SER A 53 -2.84 -0.92 21.05
C SER A 53 -1.46 -0.31 21.26
N LYS A 54 -1.18 0.25 22.45
CA LYS A 54 0.06 0.98 22.76
C LYS A 54 1.21 0.07 23.22
N ALA A 55 0.95 -1.20 23.51
CA ALA A 55 1.98 -2.12 23.97
C ALA A 55 3.06 -2.28 22.90
N ASN A 56 4.32 -2.06 23.26
CA ASN A 56 5.44 -2.27 22.34
C ASN A 56 5.65 -3.76 22.09
N VAL A 57 5.72 -4.14 20.82
CA VAL A 57 5.95 -5.51 20.37
C VAL A 57 7.04 -5.54 19.31
N LEU A 58 7.79 -6.64 19.27
CA LEU A 58 8.63 -6.97 18.13
C LEU A 58 7.76 -7.64 17.06
N TRP A 59 7.84 -7.18 15.82
CA TRP A 59 7.05 -7.71 14.71
C TRP A 59 7.92 -7.97 13.49
N HIS A 60 7.61 -9.04 12.76
CA HIS A 60 8.31 -9.38 11.52
C HIS A 60 7.88 -8.42 10.40
N PRO A 61 8.82 -7.70 9.74
CA PRO A 61 8.46 -6.64 8.79
C PRO A 61 7.84 -7.18 7.50
N ASP A 62 8.29 -8.34 7.01
CA ASP A 62 7.78 -8.93 5.75
C ASP A 62 7.63 -10.46 5.84
N LEU A 63 6.60 -10.93 6.54
CA LEU A 63 6.37 -12.37 6.69
C LEU A 63 5.61 -12.94 5.49
N HIS A 64 6.36 -13.44 4.50
CA HIS A 64 5.88 -14.24 3.35
C HIS A 64 6.50 -15.65 3.35
N LEU A 65 6.02 -16.53 2.47
CA LEU A 65 6.41 -17.95 2.46
C LEU A 65 7.91 -18.17 2.20
N ASP A 66 8.56 -17.35 1.37
CA ASP A 66 10.01 -17.50 1.10
C ASP A 66 10.88 -17.16 2.33
N ASN A 67 10.30 -16.45 3.31
CA ASN A 67 10.96 -16.16 4.58
C ASN A 67 10.73 -17.26 5.63
N VAL A 68 10.05 -18.37 5.29
CA VAL A 68 9.76 -19.49 6.20
C VAL A 68 10.41 -20.77 5.67
N PHE A 69 11.40 -21.27 6.41
CA PHE A 69 12.07 -22.53 6.08
C PHE A 69 11.36 -23.71 6.74
N VAL A 70 11.20 -24.78 5.97
CA VAL A 70 10.52 -26.01 6.40
C VAL A 70 11.41 -27.20 6.12
N ASP A 71 11.45 -28.14 7.07
CA ASP A 71 12.12 -29.43 6.87
C ASP A 71 11.31 -30.28 5.85
N PRO A 72 11.89 -30.73 4.74
CA PRO A 72 11.16 -31.42 3.67
C PRO A 72 10.66 -32.83 4.06
N THR A 73 11.17 -33.39 5.16
CA THR A 73 10.80 -34.74 5.63
C THR A 73 9.71 -34.68 6.68
N THR A 74 9.82 -33.74 7.62
CA THR A 74 8.91 -33.62 8.77
C THR A 74 7.82 -32.56 8.58
N CYS A 75 7.96 -31.70 7.56
CA CYS A 75 7.12 -30.53 7.31
C CYS A 75 7.06 -29.54 8.49
N ASN A 76 8.02 -29.58 9.40
CA ASN A 76 8.12 -28.64 10.51
C ASN A 76 8.83 -27.36 10.07
N ILE A 77 8.34 -26.21 10.57
CA ILE A 77 9.03 -24.92 10.42
C ILE A 77 10.36 -24.99 11.18
N THR A 78 11.48 -24.80 10.47
CA THR A 78 12.83 -24.84 11.05
C THR A 78 13.38 -23.45 11.33
N CYS A 79 13.01 -22.45 10.53
CA CYS A 79 13.50 -21.08 10.69
C CYS A 79 12.54 -20.07 10.06
N ILE A 80 12.53 -18.85 10.63
CA ILE A 80 11.96 -17.64 10.01
C ILE A 80 13.12 -16.67 9.85
N VAL A 81 13.40 -16.23 8.63
CA VAL A 81 14.52 -15.35 8.29
C VAL A 81 14.05 -13.94 7.95
N ASP A 82 14.97 -13.07 7.52
CA ASP A 82 14.65 -11.73 7.01
C ASP A 82 14.08 -10.77 8.07
N TRP A 83 14.60 -10.88 9.29
CA TRP A 83 14.31 -9.97 10.40
C TRP A 83 14.96 -8.57 10.24
N GLN A 84 15.62 -8.30 9.11
CA GLN A 84 16.19 -6.98 8.86
C GLN A 84 15.09 -5.92 8.81
N GLY A 85 15.27 -4.81 9.52
CA GLY A 85 14.23 -3.80 9.65
C GLY A 85 13.13 -4.12 10.66
N ALA A 86 13.18 -5.26 11.37
CA ALA A 86 12.30 -5.51 12.51
C ALA A 86 12.51 -4.46 13.59
N THR A 87 11.42 -3.89 14.11
CA THR A 87 11.47 -2.83 15.12
C THR A 87 10.53 -3.14 16.27
N VAL A 88 10.89 -2.66 17.46
CA VAL A 88 10.00 -2.64 18.62
C VAL A 88 9.17 -1.36 18.56
N ALA A 89 7.87 -1.50 18.32
CA ALA A 89 6.94 -0.36 18.24
C ALA A 89 5.56 -0.76 18.80
N PRO A 90 4.66 0.20 19.08
CA PRO A 90 3.33 -0.10 19.55
C PRO A 90 2.59 -1.07 18.65
N LEU A 91 1.80 -1.97 19.22
CA LEU A 91 1.06 -3.01 18.48
C LEU A 91 0.18 -2.43 17.36
N PHE A 92 -0.45 -1.26 17.55
CA PHE A 92 -1.24 -0.62 16.49
C PHE A 92 -0.40 -0.22 15.27
N TYR A 93 0.90 0.02 15.46
CA TYR A 93 1.81 0.32 14.38
C TYR A 93 2.10 -0.95 13.54
N HIS A 94 2.16 -2.11 14.18
CA HIS A 94 2.56 -3.36 13.52
C HIS A 94 1.40 -4.24 13.06
N SER A 95 0.27 -4.21 13.77
CA SER A 95 -0.86 -5.11 13.57
C SER A 95 -1.32 -5.14 12.13
N CYS A 96 -1.30 -6.32 11.55
CA CYS A 96 -1.78 -6.61 10.21
C CYS A 96 -2.00 -8.13 10.05
N VAL A 97 -2.62 -8.50 8.93
CA VAL A 97 -2.55 -9.88 8.42
C VAL A 97 -1.26 -10.02 7.62
N PRO A 98 -0.32 -10.92 8.02
CA PRO A 98 0.92 -11.17 7.31
C PRO A 98 0.70 -11.53 5.84
N ARG A 99 1.65 -11.19 4.96
CA ARG A 99 1.54 -11.41 3.52
C ARG A 99 1.28 -12.87 3.17
N MET A 100 1.86 -13.82 3.90
CA MET A 100 1.62 -15.25 3.69
C MET A 100 0.16 -15.70 3.93
N PHE A 101 -0.65 -14.92 4.66
CA PHE A 101 -2.06 -15.22 4.94
C PHE A 101 -3.01 -14.18 4.34
N ARG A 102 -2.47 -13.12 3.74
CA ARG A 102 -3.27 -11.98 3.29
C ARG A 102 -3.95 -12.31 1.98
N HIS A 103 -5.22 -11.94 1.91
CA HIS A 103 -5.99 -11.90 0.68
C HIS A 103 -5.77 -10.54 0.00
N ASP A 104 -5.46 -10.56 -1.30
CA ASP A 104 -5.12 -9.34 -2.05
C ASP A 104 -6.34 -8.45 -2.35
N GLY A 105 -7.53 -9.05 -2.34
CA GLY A 105 -8.81 -8.37 -2.56
C GLY A 105 -9.63 -8.12 -1.29
N PRO A 106 -10.85 -7.60 -1.43
CA PRO A 106 -11.78 -7.47 -0.31
C PRO A 106 -12.10 -8.86 0.28
N VAL A 107 -12.10 -8.95 1.61
CA VAL A 107 -12.50 -10.15 2.34
C VAL A 107 -13.95 -10.01 2.76
N ARG A 108 -14.76 -11.06 2.58
CA ARG A 108 -16.17 -11.04 3.00
C ARG A 108 -16.29 -10.84 4.51
N GLU A 109 -17.14 -9.91 4.93
CA GLU A 109 -17.41 -9.68 6.34
C GLU A 109 -18.08 -10.91 6.99
N GLY A 110 -17.89 -11.06 8.31
CA GLY A 110 -18.42 -12.20 9.06
C GLY A 110 -17.58 -13.48 8.97
N TRP A 111 -18.04 -14.51 9.67
CA TRP A 111 -17.34 -15.79 9.84
C TRP A 111 -17.74 -16.86 8.82
N ASP A 112 -18.49 -16.47 7.79
CA ASP A 112 -18.90 -17.39 6.74
C ASP A 112 -17.70 -17.84 5.90
N ILE A 113 -17.63 -19.15 5.65
CA ILE A 113 -16.60 -19.76 4.80
C ILE A 113 -16.96 -19.46 3.33
N PRO A 114 -16.05 -18.84 2.55
CA PRO A 114 -16.28 -18.60 1.14
C PRO A 114 -16.60 -19.90 0.39
N ALA A 115 -17.65 -19.86 -0.43
CA ALA A 115 -18.03 -20.95 -1.30
C ALA A 115 -17.75 -20.60 -2.77
N ARG A 116 -17.56 -21.63 -3.60
CA ARG A 116 -17.46 -21.48 -5.05
C ARG A 116 -18.72 -20.80 -5.61
N PRO A 117 -18.59 -19.95 -6.64
CA PRO A 117 -19.73 -19.30 -7.25
C PRO A 117 -20.61 -20.32 -8.00
N GLU A 118 -21.90 -20.02 -8.16
CA GLU A 118 -22.86 -20.94 -8.79
C GLU A 118 -22.47 -21.31 -10.24
N ASN A 119 -21.82 -20.40 -10.96
CA ASN A 119 -21.38 -20.60 -12.33
C ASN A 119 -20.02 -21.31 -12.43
N PHE A 120 -19.42 -21.76 -11.33
CA PHE A 120 -18.07 -22.33 -11.31
C PHE A 120 -17.87 -23.44 -12.34
N ASP A 121 -18.84 -24.36 -12.46
CA ASP A 121 -18.74 -25.49 -13.39
C ASP A 121 -18.73 -25.07 -14.87
N THR A 122 -19.27 -23.90 -15.17
CA THR A 122 -19.34 -23.33 -16.52
C THR A 122 -18.09 -22.56 -16.94
N LEU A 123 -17.17 -22.28 -16.01
CA LEU A 123 -15.92 -21.55 -16.26
C LEU A 123 -14.89 -22.41 -16.99
N SER A 124 -13.96 -21.76 -17.69
CA SER A 124 -12.77 -22.43 -18.24
C SER A 124 -11.86 -22.97 -17.14
N GLU A 125 -10.98 -23.92 -17.46
CA GLU A 125 -10.03 -24.48 -16.46
C GLU A 125 -9.12 -23.41 -15.84
N TYR A 126 -8.69 -22.44 -16.65
CA TYR A 126 -7.90 -21.30 -16.19
C TYR A 126 -8.67 -20.43 -15.19
N GLU A 127 -9.92 -20.09 -15.50
CA GLU A 127 -10.79 -19.31 -14.60
C GLU A 127 -11.13 -20.08 -13.33
N LYS A 128 -11.39 -21.39 -13.43
CA LYS A 128 -11.63 -22.27 -12.27
C LYS A 128 -10.43 -22.26 -11.32
N LYS A 129 -9.22 -22.40 -11.86
CA LYS A 129 -7.99 -22.33 -11.08
C LYS A 129 -7.86 -20.98 -10.36
N ASN A 130 -8.07 -19.87 -11.06
CA ASN A 130 -8.00 -18.54 -10.43
C ASN A 130 -9.03 -18.37 -9.32
N VAL A 131 -10.26 -18.86 -9.51
CA VAL A 131 -11.31 -18.82 -8.49
C VAL A 131 -10.93 -19.67 -7.28
N ASP A 132 -10.39 -20.87 -7.48
CA ASP A 132 -9.95 -21.73 -6.39
C ASP A 132 -8.77 -21.11 -5.61
N GLU A 133 -7.78 -20.54 -6.29
CA GLU A 133 -6.63 -19.85 -5.66
C GLU A 133 -7.06 -18.61 -4.85
N ASP A 134 -7.99 -17.82 -5.38
CA ASP A 134 -8.57 -16.65 -4.70
C ASP A 134 -9.33 -17.08 -3.43
N LEU A 135 -10.19 -18.09 -3.54
CA LEU A 135 -10.92 -18.67 -2.41
C LEU A 135 -9.98 -19.23 -1.34
N GLU A 136 -8.92 -19.93 -1.73
CA GLU A 136 -7.91 -20.45 -0.80
C GLU A 136 -7.25 -19.32 -0.01
N LYS A 137 -6.83 -18.24 -0.69
CA LYS A 137 -6.25 -17.05 -0.02
C LYS A 137 -7.23 -16.40 0.95
N GLU A 138 -8.50 -16.28 0.59
CA GLU A 138 -9.52 -15.71 1.47
C GLU A 138 -9.79 -16.60 2.69
N ILE A 139 -9.84 -17.92 2.50
CA ILE A 139 -9.98 -18.89 3.59
C ILE A 139 -8.79 -18.79 4.55
N LEU A 140 -7.56 -18.70 4.03
CA LEU A 140 -6.35 -18.54 4.85
C LEU A 140 -6.37 -17.22 5.64
N HIS A 141 -6.82 -16.13 5.03
CA HIS A 141 -6.98 -14.83 5.70
C HIS A 141 -7.95 -14.94 6.89
N LYS A 142 -9.16 -15.46 6.65
CA LYS A 142 -10.18 -15.65 7.69
C LYS A 142 -9.71 -16.61 8.77
N PHE A 143 -8.99 -17.68 8.40
CA PHE A 143 -8.43 -18.62 9.34
C PHE A 143 -7.38 -17.95 10.24
N TYR A 144 -6.50 -17.11 9.68
CA TYR A 144 -5.56 -16.31 10.48
C TYR A 144 -6.29 -15.41 11.48
N GLU A 145 -7.31 -14.67 11.04
CA GLU A 145 -8.13 -13.83 11.91
C GLU A 145 -8.79 -14.62 13.05
N ALA A 146 -9.40 -15.78 12.74
CA ALA A 146 -9.99 -16.68 13.73
C ALA A 146 -8.94 -17.17 14.76
N MET A 147 -7.74 -17.50 14.29
CA MET A 147 -6.65 -17.96 15.16
C MET A 147 -6.10 -16.84 16.04
N VAL A 148 -6.02 -15.60 15.53
CA VAL A 148 -5.67 -14.41 16.31
C VAL A 148 -6.72 -14.15 17.39
N ASN A 149 -8.01 -14.18 17.03
CA ASN A 149 -9.12 -14.05 17.99
C ASN A 149 -8.98 -15.08 19.13
N LYS A 150 -8.77 -16.34 18.78
CA LYS A 150 -8.69 -17.45 19.75
C LYS A 150 -7.43 -17.44 20.61
N ARG A 151 -6.26 -17.12 20.03
CA ARG A 151 -4.95 -17.33 20.70
C ARG A 151 -4.29 -16.04 21.17
N ALA A 152 -4.66 -14.90 20.61
CA ALA A 152 -4.03 -13.61 20.88
C ALA A 152 -5.10 -12.51 21.03
N PRO A 153 -5.94 -12.56 22.09
CA PRO A 153 -7.05 -11.62 22.27
C PRO A 153 -6.57 -10.16 22.31
N ARG A 154 -5.37 -9.90 22.85
CA ARG A 154 -4.73 -8.58 22.83
C ARG A 154 -4.50 -8.07 21.41
N HIS A 155 -4.01 -8.94 20.51
CA HIS A 155 -3.86 -8.61 19.09
C HIS A 155 -5.21 -8.45 18.39
N TRP A 156 -6.19 -9.29 18.72
CA TRP A 156 -7.53 -9.20 18.16
C TRP A 156 -8.18 -7.83 18.40
N THR A 157 -8.03 -7.23 19.59
CA THR A 157 -8.58 -5.89 19.87
C THR A 157 -8.11 -4.79 18.91
N VAL A 158 -6.95 -4.99 18.27
CA VAL A 158 -6.40 -4.08 17.26
C VAL A 158 -6.79 -4.54 15.85
N LEU A 159 -6.70 -5.85 15.58
CA LEU A 159 -6.96 -6.42 14.26
C LEU A 159 -8.43 -6.30 13.84
N GLU A 160 -9.38 -6.43 14.78
CA GLU A 160 -10.81 -6.24 14.51
C GLU A 160 -11.12 -4.79 14.05
N GLN A 161 -10.31 -3.82 14.49
CA GLN A 161 -10.40 -2.42 14.11
C GLN A 161 -9.39 -2.04 13.01
N LEU A 162 -8.85 -3.02 12.28
CA LEU A 162 -7.71 -2.81 11.37
C LEU A 162 -7.96 -1.70 10.35
N LYS A 163 -9.18 -1.56 9.80
CA LYS A 163 -9.53 -0.49 8.85
C LYS A 163 -9.28 0.91 9.47
N ASP A 164 -9.66 1.12 10.72
CA ASP A 164 -9.47 2.40 11.43
C ASP A 164 -8.04 2.62 11.89
N ILE A 165 -7.39 1.55 12.31
CA ILE A 165 -5.97 1.56 12.66
C ILE A 165 -5.12 1.90 11.43
N GLN A 166 -5.45 1.36 10.25
CA GLN A 166 -4.77 1.68 9.00
C GLN A 166 -4.95 3.15 8.61
N LEU A 167 -6.16 3.71 8.71
CA LEU A 167 -6.39 5.14 8.46
C LEU A 167 -5.49 6.02 9.35
N LYS A 168 -5.35 5.66 10.62
CA LYS A 168 -4.48 6.37 11.58
C LYS A 168 -2.98 6.17 11.29
N ARG A 169 -2.60 4.95 10.89
CA ARG A 169 -1.21 4.52 10.73
C ARG A 169 -0.60 4.96 9.41
N ASN A 170 -1.34 4.90 8.31
CA ASN A 170 -0.83 5.10 6.95
C ASN A 170 -0.03 6.41 6.80
N PRO A 171 -0.49 7.57 7.30
CA PRO A 171 0.31 8.79 7.24
C PRO A 171 1.66 8.66 7.95
N THR A 172 1.72 7.92 9.06
CA THR A 172 2.95 7.75 9.85
C THR A 172 4.01 6.96 9.08
N TRP A 173 3.61 5.96 8.30
CA TRP A 173 4.52 5.16 7.46
C TRP A 173 5.13 5.96 6.31
N LEU A 174 4.37 6.92 5.78
CA LEU A 174 4.75 7.70 4.60
C LEU A 174 5.61 8.93 4.94
N VAL A 175 5.66 9.35 6.21
CA VAL A 175 6.36 10.56 6.64
C VAL A 175 7.88 10.44 6.55
N THR A 176 8.43 9.26 6.76
CA THR A 176 9.89 9.07 6.76
C THR A 176 10.36 8.87 5.32
N GLY A 177 11.24 9.74 4.83
CA GLY A 177 11.69 9.71 3.44
C GLY A 177 10.62 10.19 2.43
N VAL A 178 9.58 10.91 2.87
CA VAL A 178 8.47 11.33 2.00
C VAL A 178 8.96 12.07 0.75
N TRP A 179 10.03 12.86 0.91
CA TRP A 179 10.66 13.51 -0.22
C TRP A 179 11.42 12.49 -1.05
N GLU A 180 12.45 11.85 -0.50
CA GLU A 180 13.35 10.95 -1.24
C GLU A 180 12.60 9.84 -2.01
N ASN A 181 11.61 9.21 -1.39
CA ASN A 181 10.86 8.08 -1.94
C ASN A 181 9.76 8.47 -2.95
N ARG A 182 9.53 9.77 -3.19
CA ARG A 182 8.41 10.28 -4.02
C ARG A 182 7.03 9.98 -3.43
N ASP A 183 6.92 9.88 -2.11
CA ASP A 183 5.68 9.52 -1.40
C ASP A 183 4.73 10.70 -1.12
N LEU A 184 5.00 11.89 -1.67
CA LEU A 184 4.23 13.09 -1.36
C LEU A 184 2.75 12.96 -1.74
N PHE A 185 2.48 12.35 -2.90
CA PHE A 185 1.12 12.02 -3.33
C PHE A 185 0.42 11.10 -2.33
N PHE A 186 1.09 10.02 -1.91
CA PHE A 186 0.52 9.02 -1.00
C PHE A 186 0.30 9.61 0.40
N LEU A 187 1.22 10.44 0.90
CA LEU A 187 1.04 11.12 2.19
C LEU A 187 -0.19 12.01 2.12
N ARG A 188 -0.35 12.80 1.05
CA ARG A 188 -1.52 13.68 0.88
C ARG A 188 -2.81 12.86 0.78
N HIS A 189 -2.80 11.78 0.01
CA HIS A 189 -3.93 10.86 -0.09
C HIS A 189 -4.32 10.28 1.28
N SER A 190 -3.33 9.87 2.08
CA SER A 190 -3.56 9.33 3.42
C SER A 190 -4.16 10.37 4.38
N LEU A 191 -3.74 11.64 4.28
CA LEU A 191 -4.31 12.73 5.08
C LEU A 191 -5.72 13.11 4.61
N PHE A 192 -6.01 13.03 3.31
CA PHE A 192 -7.37 13.17 2.81
C PHE A 192 -8.28 12.08 3.36
N ALA A 193 -7.81 10.83 3.42
CA ALA A 193 -8.57 9.73 4.02
C ALA A 193 -8.82 9.97 5.52
N VAL A 194 -7.83 10.46 6.26
CA VAL A 194 -7.99 10.87 7.67
C VAL A 194 -9.07 11.96 7.80
N ALA A 195 -9.03 12.99 6.95
CA ALA A 195 -10.00 14.07 6.98
C ALA A 195 -11.41 13.62 6.59
N ALA A 196 -11.53 12.77 5.56
CA ALA A 196 -12.82 12.27 5.06
C ALA A 196 -13.50 11.31 6.05
N HIS A 197 -12.71 10.53 6.80
CA HIS A 197 -13.20 9.57 7.78
C HIS A 197 -13.06 10.05 9.22
N TRP A 198 -12.93 11.36 9.43
CA TRP A 198 -12.65 11.96 10.73
C TRP A 198 -13.63 11.50 11.83
N GLU A 199 -14.92 11.51 11.54
CA GLU A 199 -15.99 11.09 12.46
C GLU A 199 -15.79 9.67 13.02
N ARG A 200 -15.16 8.79 12.23
CA ARG A 200 -14.90 7.39 12.60
C ARG A 200 -13.64 7.23 13.45
N ILE A 201 -12.66 8.11 13.26
CA ILE A 201 -11.34 8.00 13.90
C ILE A 201 -11.11 9.03 15.02
N ARG A 202 -11.98 10.05 15.18
CA ARG A 202 -11.85 11.06 16.24
C ARG A 202 -11.86 10.40 17.62
N LEU A 203 -11.09 10.96 18.54
CA LEU A 203 -10.96 10.43 19.90
C LEU A 203 -12.13 10.83 20.80
N ASP A 204 -12.68 12.02 20.56
CA ASP A 204 -13.80 12.62 21.29
C ASP A 204 -14.78 13.19 20.26
N GLU A 205 -16.08 13.17 20.57
CA GLU A 205 -17.13 13.63 19.65
C GLU A 205 -17.02 15.12 19.32
N ASP A 206 -16.59 15.93 20.29
CA ASP A 206 -16.49 17.39 20.13
C ASP A 206 -15.21 17.85 19.40
N THR A 207 -14.33 16.92 18.99
CA THR A 207 -13.08 17.31 18.32
C THR A 207 -13.31 17.51 16.82
N GLU A 208 -13.15 18.73 16.34
CA GLU A 208 -13.15 19.06 14.92
C GLU A 208 -11.91 18.51 14.20
N CYS A 209 -12.02 18.28 12.88
CA CYS A 209 -10.92 17.80 12.08
C CYS A 209 -9.83 18.88 11.96
N PRO A 210 -8.58 18.62 12.38
CA PRO A 210 -7.53 19.63 12.35
C PRO A 210 -6.90 19.81 10.96
N LEU A 211 -7.33 19.02 9.98
CA LEU A 211 -6.80 19.02 8.62
C LEU A 211 -7.65 19.90 7.72
N GLU A 212 -7.02 20.89 7.11
CA GLU A 212 -7.65 21.82 6.20
C GLU A 212 -7.01 21.68 4.82
N PHE A 213 -7.85 21.48 3.80
CA PHE A 213 -7.40 21.38 2.42
C PHE A 213 -8.32 22.19 1.52
N SER A 214 -7.71 23.04 0.70
CA SER A 214 -8.44 23.89 -0.23
C SER A 214 -9.12 23.06 -1.32
N LYS A 215 -10.13 23.64 -1.97
CA LYS A 215 -10.81 22.98 -3.09
C LYS A 215 -9.84 22.74 -4.24
N GLU A 216 -8.97 23.71 -4.51
CA GLU A 216 -7.94 23.66 -5.55
C GLU A 216 -6.89 22.56 -5.25
N GLU A 217 -6.55 22.33 -3.98
CA GLU A 217 -5.67 21.22 -3.60
C GLU A 217 -6.29 19.86 -3.86
N ARG A 218 -7.59 19.71 -3.55
CA ARG A 218 -8.34 18.47 -3.81
C ARG A 218 -8.47 18.21 -5.31
N GLU A 219 -8.81 19.22 -6.10
CA GLU A 219 -8.90 19.10 -7.56
C GLU A 219 -7.55 18.75 -8.19
N ARG A 220 -6.45 19.38 -7.74
CA ARG A 220 -5.10 19.03 -8.21
C ARG A 220 -4.73 17.58 -7.87
N HIS A 221 -5.08 17.12 -6.67
CA HIS A 221 -4.80 15.74 -6.27
C HIS A 221 -5.61 14.72 -7.07
N LEU A 222 -6.90 15.00 -7.32
CA LEU A 222 -7.76 14.13 -8.15
C LEU A 222 -7.18 13.98 -9.56
N LYS A 223 -6.73 15.08 -10.17
CA LYS A 223 -6.09 15.03 -11.48
C LYS A 223 -4.79 14.21 -11.48
N GLU A 224 -3.98 14.35 -10.43
CA GLU A 224 -2.76 13.55 -10.26
C GLU A 224 -3.08 12.05 -10.07
N ASP A 225 -4.14 11.73 -9.33
CA ASP A 225 -4.65 10.37 -9.12
C ASP A 225 -5.14 9.75 -10.43
N GLU A 226 -5.92 10.48 -11.23
CA GLU A 226 -6.36 10.04 -12.57
C GLU A 226 -5.17 9.69 -13.47
N ASN A 227 -4.14 10.54 -13.50
CA ASN A 227 -2.91 10.30 -14.27
C ASN A 227 -2.16 9.05 -13.78
N MET A 228 -2.02 8.89 -12.46
CA MET A 228 -1.36 7.72 -11.86
C MET A 228 -2.16 6.42 -12.11
N ALA A 229 -3.49 6.48 -12.00
CA ALA A 229 -4.38 5.36 -12.22
C ALA A 229 -4.37 4.90 -13.69
N GLY A 230 -4.40 5.82 -14.65
CA GLY A 230 -4.31 5.50 -16.08
C GLY A 230 -3.02 4.76 -16.42
N VAL A 231 -1.88 5.27 -15.94
CA VAL A 231 -0.57 4.63 -16.13
C VAL A 231 -0.52 3.28 -15.42
N GLY A 232 -1.00 3.20 -14.18
CA GLY A 232 -1.03 1.98 -13.38
C GLY A 232 -1.90 0.89 -14.00
N GLN A 233 -3.06 1.24 -14.58
CA GLN A 233 -3.94 0.29 -15.28
C GLN A 233 -3.23 -0.31 -16.49
N MET A 234 -2.52 0.52 -17.27
CA MET A 234 -1.80 0.04 -18.43
C MET A 234 -0.60 -0.86 -18.06
N LEU A 235 0.17 -0.49 -17.02
CA LEU A 235 1.24 -1.34 -16.51
C LEU A 235 0.70 -2.70 -16.01
N ARG A 236 -0.48 -2.70 -15.38
CA ARG A 236 -1.16 -3.92 -14.94
C ARG A 236 -1.54 -4.83 -16.10
N ILE A 237 -2.09 -4.26 -17.19
CA ILE A 237 -2.40 -5.01 -18.41
C ILE A 237 -1.15 -5.69 -18.97
N PHE A 238 -0.01 -4.99 -19.02
CA PHE A 238 1.24 -5.57 -19.50
C PHE A 238 1.75 -6.69 -18.59
N ARG A 239 1.69 -6.51 -17.27
CA ARG A 239 2.03 -7.57 -16.31
C ARG A 239 1.15 -8.81 -16.53
N ASP A 240 -0.17 -8.62 -16.65
CA ASP A 240 -1.12 -9.73 -16.76
C ASP A 240 -1.00 -10.47 -18.11
N GLN A 241 -0.46 -9.81 -19.14
CA GLN A 241 -0.10 -10.42 -20.43
C GLN A 241 1.25 -11.15 -20.40
N GLY A 242 1.92 -11.25 -19.24
CA GLY A 242 3.20 -11.95 -19.08
C GLY A 242 4.39 -11.22 -19.74
N VAL A 243 4.22 -9.92 -19.99
CA VAL A 243 5.19 -9.12 -20.75
C VAL A 243 6.31 -8.59 -19.86
N LEU A 244 5.96 -8.21 -18.63
CA LEU A 244 6.89 -7.72 -17.62
C LEU A 244 6.90 -8.72 -16.46
N PRO A 245 8.08 -9.22 -16.03
CA PRO A 245 8.18 -9.99 -14.81
C PRO A 245 7.73 -9.14 -13.61
N VAL A 246 7.10 -9.80 -12.63
CA VAL A 246 6.43 -9.15 -11.49
C VAL A 246 7.38 -8.29 -10.64
N ASP A 247 8.66 -8.67 -10.61
CA ASP A 247 9.73 -8.07 -9.82
C ASP A 247 10.84 -7.43 -10.69
N GLY A 248 10.64 -7.36 -12.01
CA GLY A 248 11.67 -6.87 -12.94
C GLY A 248 12.83 -7.83 -13.16
N MET A 249 12.81 -9.02 -12.52
CA MET A 249 13.89 -10.00 -12.62
C MET A 249 13.62 -10.96 -13.77
N VAL A 250 14.66 -11.23 -14.56
CA VAL A 250 14.64 -12.23 -15.63
C VAL A 250 15.85 -13.13 -15.49
N ILE A 251 15.71 -14.41 -15.86
CA ILE A 251 16.87 -15.29 -15.97
C ILE A 251 17.81 -14.76 -17.08
N PRO A 252 19.14 -14.90 -16.94
CA PRO A 252 20.10 -14.31 -17.88
C PRO A 252 19.85 -14.69 -19.34
N GLU A 253 19.35 -15.89 -19.60
CA GLU A 253 19.04 -16.42 -20.91
C GLU A 253 17.92 -15.64 -21.62
N ASP A 254 16.97 -15.09 -20.85
CA ASP A 254 15.81 -14.36 -21.36
C ASP A 254 16.03 -12.83 -21.40
N TYR A 255 17.19 -12.34 -20.96
CA TYR A 255 17.47 -10.90 -20.82
C TYR A 255 17.27 -10.12 -22.12
N GLU A 256 17.81 -10.61 -23.24
CA GLU A 256 17.69 -9.93 -24.53
C GLU A 256 16.24 -9.94 -25.05
N ALA A 257 15.49 -11.02 -24.80
CA ALA A 257 14.09 -11.10 -25.15
C ALA A 257 13.25 -10.11 -24.32
N ALA A 258 13.51 -10.05 -23.01
CA ALA A 258 12.86 -9.11 -22.11
C ALA A 258 13.14 -7.65 -22.50
N LYS A 259 14.41 -7.32 -22.81
CA LYS A 259 14.80 -5.98 -23.28
C LYS A 259 14.11 -5.61 -24.59
N ALA A 260 14.09 -6.51 -25.57
CA ALA A 260 13.42 -6.26 -26.84
C ALA A 260 11.90 -6.10 -26.67
N ASN A 261 11.29 -6.84 -25.74
CA ASN A 261 9.90 -6.68 -25.38
C ASN A 261 9.68 -5.31 -24.74
N CYS A 262 10.45 -4.92 -23.70
CA CYS A 262 10.34 -3.61 -23.05
C CYS A 262 10.28 -2.45 -24.05
N GLU A 263 11.14 -2.45 -25.08
CA GLU A 263 11.11 -1.38 -26.09
C GLU A 263 9.91 -1.42 -27.02
N LYS A 264 9.46 -2.62 -27.41
CA LYS A 264 8.18 -2.73 -28.14
C LYS A 264 7.03 -2.20 -27.30
N PHE A 265 6.99 -2.52 -26.01
CA PHE A 265 5.92 -2.10 -25.12
C PHE A 265 6.00 -0.62 -24.77
N LYS A 266 7.18 -0.03 -24.71
CA LYS A 266 7.33 1.43 -24.66
C LYS A 266 6.64 2.10 -25.85
N HIS A 267 6.79 1.55 -27.07
CA HIS A 267 6.07 2.06 -28.23
C HIS A 267 4.55 1.83 -28.16
N VAL A 268 4.11 0.66 -27.69
CA VAL A 268 2.66 0.38 -27.47
C VAL A 268 2.08 1.35 -26.45
N PHE A 269 2.79 1.57 -25.33
CA PHE A 269 2.44 2.50 -24.26
C PHE A 269 2.32 3.94 -24.78
N LEU A 270 3.26 4.40 -25.60
CA LEU A 270 3.18 5.74 -26.19
C LEU A 270 2.05 5.89 -27.22
N ASN A 271 1.68 4.81 -27.90
CA ASN A 271 0.65 4.81 -28.95
C ASN A 271 -0.76 4.56 -28.41
N SER A 272 -0.90 4.06 -27.17
CA SER A 272 -2.20 3.90 -26.50
C SER A 272 -2.73 5.20 -25.89
N ALA A 273 -1.92 6.26 -25.90
CA ALA A 273 -2.35 7.58 -25.50
C ALA A 273 -3.54 8.07 -26.36
N SER A 274 -4.59 8.50 -25.69
CA SER A 274 -5.83 9.00 -26.26
C SER A 274 -5.65 10.38 -26.90
N ASP A 275 -4.73 11.18 -26.37
CA ASP A 275 -4.41 12.50 -26.86
C ASP A 275 -2.90 12.84 -26.78
N GLN A 276 -2.55 14.00 -27.35
CA GLN A 276 -1.17 14.47 -27.39
C GLN A 276 -0.59 14.78 -26.00
N LYS A 277 -1.42 15.23 -25.04
CA LYS A 277 -0.96 15.53 -23.67
C LYS A 277 -0.65 14.25 -22.90
N GLU A 278 -1.49 13.24 -23.05
CA GLU A 278 -1.30 11.91 -22.48
C GLU A 278 -0.06 11.24 -23.09
N ARG A 279 0.15 11.37 -24.40
CA ARG A 279 1.36 10.87 -25.07
C ARG A 279 2.63 11.55 -24.56
N GLU A 280 2.57 12.85 -24.33
CA GLU A 280 3.68 13.62 -23.75
C GLU A 280 3.97 13.19 -22.31
N LEU A 281 2.94 12.99 -21.49
CA LEU A 281 3.06 12.44 -20.14
C LEU A 281 3.74 11.06 -20.19
N PHE A 282 3.22 10.15 -21.00
CA PHE A 282 3.75 8.79 -21.15
C PHE A 282 5.21 8.76 -21.62
N SER A 283 5.65 9.76 -22.38
CA SER A 283 7.07 9.86 -22.81
C SER A 283 8.04 10.26 -21.70
N LYS A 284 7.53 10.79 -20.59
CA LYS A 284 8.32 11.30 -19.46
C LYS A 284 8.30 10.38 -18.24
N LEU A 285 7.41 9.39 -18.24
CA LEU A 285 7.32 8.32 -17.25
C LEU A 285 8.22 7.14 -17.66
#